data_AF-A0A661PPI8-F1
#
_entry.id   AF-A0A661PPI8-F1
#
_cell.length_a   1.000
_cell.length_b   1.000
_cell.length_c   1.000
_cell.angle_alpha   90.00
_cell.angle_beta   90.00
_cell.angle_gamma   90.00
#
_symmetry.space_group_name_H-M   'P 1'
#
loop_
_entity.id
_entity.type
_entity.pdbx_description
1 polymer ?
#
loop_
_entity_poly.entity_id
_entity_poly.type
_entity_poly.pdbx_seq_one_letter_code
_entity_poly.pdbx_strand_id
1 'polypeptide(L)'
;MLSIVSVIFGVVSFFLNDLSAVGVAFLAVMVAFLASRCNERYFVFGMLLGAIVLNFVCLQHMDILKSETKTQVENVYRSLRLSNQVFGMMKDGNPDEINIISVIDQLLQIAREVDTELLDSSLLGFKQHFESDYIEGYALLKQGIADSDIGKKLKGSIHADLWAQWNIDNKDELEKLRQSKPSLISFALSKIK
;
A
#
# COMPACT_ATOMS: atom_id res chain seq x y z
N MET A 1 9.71 16.52 32.71
CA MET A 1 9.92 15.19 32.10
C MET A 1 8.79 14.70 31.19
N LEU A 2 7.60 15.33 31.18
CA LEU A 2 6.50 15.01 30.24
C LEU A 2 6.70 15.51 28.79
N SER A 3 7.78 16.26 28.51
CA SER A 3 8.06 16.88 27.20
C SER A 3 8.71 15.94 26.19
N ILE A 4 9.30 14.83 26.64
CA ILE A 4 10.01 13.88 25.76
C ILE A 4 9.03 12.81 25.26
N VAL A 5 8.06 12.43 26.08
CA VAL A 5 7.03 11.45 25.72
C VAL A 5 6.16 11.95 24.57
N SER A 6 5.78 13.24 24.57
CA SER A 6 4.97 13.84 23.49
C SER A 6 5.74 14.01 22.17
N VAL A 7 7.06 14.22 22.21
CA VAL A 7 7.89 14.27 20.99
C VAL A 7 8.09 12.86 20.43
N ILE A 8 8.22 11.84 21.29
CA ILE A 8 8.28 10.44 20.85
C ILE A 8 6.93 10.03 20.22
N PHE A 9 5.79 10.44 20.77
CA PHE A 9 4.49 10.15 20.15
C PHE A 9 4.28 10.84 18.79
N GLY A 10 4.81 12.05 18.60
CA GLY A 10 4.76 12.76 17.31
C GLY A 10 5.64 12.13 16.22
N VAL A 11 6.70 11.42 16.60
CA VAL A 11 7.54 10.64 15.66
C VAL A 11 6.95 9.23 15.44
N VAL A 12 6.30 8.65 16.45
CA VAL A 12 5.61 7.35 16.29
C VAL A 12 4.38 7.47 15.37
N SER A 13 3.76 8.65 15.24
CA SER A 13 2.73 8.91 14.22
C SER A 13 3.22 8.87 12.78
N PHE A 14 4.53 8.79 12.51
CA PHE A 14 5.06 8.50 11.17
C PHE A 14 5.00 7.01 10.79
N PHE A 15 4.80 6.11 11.76
CA PHE A 15 4.84 4.65 11.58
C PHE A 15 3.51 3.94 11.89
N LEU A 16 2.43 4.72 12.05
CA LEU A 16 1.16 4.23 12.52
C LEU A 16 0.13 4.30 11.39
N ASN A 17 -0.43 3.14 11.02
CA ASN A 17 -1.58 2.95 10.13
C ASN A 17 -2.54 4.16 10.13
N ASP A 18 -3.14 4.50 8.98
CA ASP A 18 -4.02 5.67 8.80
C ASP A 18 -5.04 5.87 9.94
N LEU A 19 -5.55 4.78 10.53
CA LEU A 19 -6.49 4.78 11.66
C LEU A 19 -5.87 5.30 12.97
N SER A 20 -4.61 4.95 13.24
CA SER A 20 -3.88 5.39 14.43
C SER A 20 -3.38 6.83 14.33
N ALA A 21 -3.07 7.33 13.14
CA ALA A 21 -2.77 8.75 12.93
C ALA A 21 -3.97 9.64 13.30
N VAL A 22 -5.18 9.22 12.88
CA VAL A 22 -6.45 9.88 13.24
C VAL A 22 -6.75 9.76 14.75
N GLY A 23 -6.43 8.61 15.36
CA GLY A 23 -6.56 8.43 16.81
C GLY A 23 -5.66 9.37 17.62
N VAL A 24 -4.40 9.50 17.22
CA VAL A 24 -3.40 10.40 17.85
C VAL A 24 -3.80 11.86 17.66
N ALA A 25 -4.28 12.22 16.47
CA ALA A 25 -4.85 13.52 16.16
C ALA A 25 -6.02 13.90 17.08
N PHE A 26 -6.97 12.98 17.24
CA PHE A 26 -8.14 13.20 18.10
C PHE A 26 -7.73 13.34 19.58
N LEU A 27 -6.79 12.52 20.05
CA LEU A 27 -6.20 12.63 21.39
C LEU A 27 -5.49 13.98 21.59
N ALA A 28 -4.74 14.46 20.60
CA ALA A 28 -4.08 15.76 20.67
C ALA A 28 -5.09 16.91 20.77
N VAL A 29 -6.19 16.86 20.00
CA VAL A 29 -7.29 17.85 20.08
C VAL A 29 -8.02 17.77 21.42
N MET A 30 -8.28 16.57 21.94
CA MET A 30 -8.89 16.39 23.26
C MET A 30 -8.00 16.91 24.39
N VAL A 31 -6.68 16.66 24.31
CA VAL A 31 -5.70 17.20 25.27
C VAL A 31 -5.62 18.73 25.16
N ALA A 32 -5.67 19.29 23.95
CA ALA A 32 -5.74 20.74 23.74
C ALA A 32 -7.00 21.36 24.35
N PHE A 33 -8.16 20.71 24.17
CA PHE A 33 -9.44 21.13 24.71
C PHE A 33 -9.48 21.04 26.25
N LEU A 34 -8.92 19.97 26.83
CA LEU A 34 -8.80 19.81 28.27
C LEU A 34 -7.78 20.80 28.88
N ALA A 35 -6.68 21.06 28.19
CA ALA A 35 -5.67 22.03 28.63
C ALA A 35 -6.16 23.49 28.53
N SER A 36 -7.07 23.79 27.58
CA SER A 36 -7.79 25.06 27.47
C SER A 36 -8.54 25.42 28.77
N ARG A 37 -9.06 24.41 29.49
CA ARG A 37 -9.70 24.63 30.80
C ARG A 37 -8.72 24.91 31.95
N CYS A 38 -7.41 24.69 31.77
CA CYS A 38 -6.43 24.78 32.87
C CYS A 38 -5.45 25.96 32.77
N ASN A 39 -5.13 26.51 31.58
CA ASN A 39 -4.47 27.82 31.40
C ASN A 39 -4.19 28.12 29.91
N GLU A 40 -4.13 29.39 29.52
CA GLU A 40 -4.04 29.87 28.13
C GLU A 40 -2.81 29.39 27.33
N ARG A 41 -1.69 29.05 27.99
CA ARG A 41 -0.42 28.74 27.29
C ARG A 41 -0.43 27.40 26.55
N TYR A 42 -1.19 26.42 27.02
CA TYR A 42 -1.26 25.10 26.37
C TYR A 42 -2.29 25.05 25.24
N PHE A 43 -3.22 26.00 25.21
CA PHE A 43 -4.23 26.13 24.18
C PHE A 43 -3.62 26.45 22.81
N VAL A 44 -2.70 27.42 22.75
CA VAL A 44 -2.02 27.81 21.49
C VAL A 44 -1.23 26.63 20.91
N PHE A 45 -0.51 25.90 21.75
CA PHE A 45 0.26 24.73 21.32
C PHE A 45 -0.64 23.60 20.80
N GLY A 46 -1.75 23.36 21.48
CA GLY A 46 -2.76 22.38 21.07
C GLY A 46 -3.45 22.74 19.74
N MET A 47 -3.78 24.02 19.53
CA MET A 47 -4.31 24.50 18.24
C MET A 47 -3.28 24.37 17.11
N LEU A 48 -1.99 24.63 17.38
CA LEU A 48 -0.92 24.47 16.40
C LEU A 48 -0.76 23.01 15.98
N LEU A 49 -0.73 22.07 16.94
CA LEU A 49 -0.70 20.64 16.66
C LEU A 49 -1.95 20.18 15.90
N GLY A 50 -3.13 20.61 16.31
CA GLY A 50 -4.39 20.33 15.61
C GLY A 50 -4.38 20.85 14.18
N ALA A 51 -3.87 22.06 13.95
CA ALA A 51 -3.75 22.65 12.62
C ALA A 51 -2.72 21.91 11.75
N ILE A 52 -1.61 21.44 12.31
CA ILE A 52 -0.61 20.63 11.57
C ILE A 52 -1.24 19.32 11.10
N VAL A 53 -1.95 18.63 11.98
CA VAL A 53 -2.67 17.40 11.65
C VAL A 53 -3.73 17.66 10.58
N LEU A 54 -4.52 18.73 10.72
CA LEU A 54 -5.59 19.05 9.79
C LEU A 54 -5.04 19.40 8.41
N ASN A 55 -3.92 20.13 8.36
CA ASN A 55 -3.17 20.35 7.13
C ASN A 55 -2.64 19.03 6.55
N PHE A 56 -2.11 18.12 7.37
CA PHE A 56 -1.62 16.82 6.90
C PHE A 56 -2.75 15.98 6.27
N VAL A 57 -3.91 15.91 6.91
CA VAL A 57 -5.09 15.23 6.37
C VAL A 57 -5.59 15.93 5.10
N CYS A 58 -5.59 17.26 5.05
CA CYS A 58 -5.93 18.00 3.85
C CYS A 58 -4.94 17.75 2.71
N LEU A 59 -3.64 17.66 2.99
CA LEU A 59 -2.60 17.34 2.01
C LEU A 59 -2.73 15.90 1.48
N GLN A 60 -3.12 14.95 2.34
CA GLN A 60 -3.50 13.60 1.90
C GLN A 60 -4.76 13.62 1.04
N HIS A 61 -5.75 14.45 1.39
CA HIS A 61 -6.99 14.59 0.62
C HIS A 61 -6.79 15.25 -0.76
N MET A 62 -5.83 16.16 -0.86
CA MET A 62 -5.41 16.83 -2.10
C MET A 62 -4.50 15.96 -2.98
N ASP A 63 -4.21 14.73 -2.59
CA ASP A 63 -3.32 13.80 -3.30
C ASP A 63 -1.86 14.29 -3.39
N ILE A 64 -1.48 15.26 -2.55
CA ILE A 64 -0.10 15.74 -2.41
C ILE A 64 0.72 14.74 -1.59
N LEU A 65 0.09 14.08 -0.61
CA LEU A 65 0.65 12.98 0.18
C LEU A 65 -0.19 11.72 -0.06
N LYS A 66 0.38 10.70 -0.70
CA LYS A 66 -0.32 9.42 -0.92
C LYS A 66 -0.38 8.64 0.40
N SER A 67 -1.52 8.03 0.71
CA SER A 67 -1.58 7.04 1.80
C SER A 67 -0.68 5.85 1.48
N GLU A 68 -0.20 5.17 2.51
CA GLU A 68 0.68 4.01 2.36
C GLU A 68 0.00 2.91 1.55
N THR A 69 -1.27 2.59 1.87
CA THR A 69 -2.10 1.64 1.11
C THR A 69 -2.20 2.02 -0.37
N LYS A 70 -2.43 3.30 -0.70
CA LYS A 70 -2.50 3.74 -2.10
C LYS A 70 -1.17 3.58 -2.83
N THR A 71 -0.06 3.81 -2.13
CA THR A 71 1.29 3.58 -2.66
C THR A 71 1.54 2.10 -2.90
N GLN A 72 1.11 1.22 -1.99
CA GLN A 72 1.23 -0.23 -2.16
C GLN A 72 0.40 -0.72 -3.35
N VAL A 73 -0.86 -0.28 -3.47
CA VAL A 73 -1.71 -0.62 -4.61
C VAL A 73 -1.12 -0.11 -5.93
N GLU A 74 -0.53 1.08 -5.95
CA GLU A 74 0.18 1.60 -7.13
C GLU A 74 1.38 0.72 -7.51
N ASN A 75 2.15 0.23 -6.53
CA ASN A 75 3.25 -0.70 -6.78
C ASN A 75 2.76 -2.04 -7.35
N VAL A 76 1.63 -2.56 -6.87
CA VAL A 76 0.96 -3.72 -7.47
C VAL A 76 0.64 -3.45 -8.94
N TYR A 77 -0.01 -2.32 -9.27
CA TYR A 77 -0.31 -1.96 -10.66
C TYR A 77 0.93 -1.75 -11.54
N ARG A 78 2.02 -1.19 -10.97
CA ARG A 78 3.29 -1.06 -11.68
C ARG A 78 3.88 -2.42 -12.03
N SER A 79 3.88 -3.36 -11.09
CA SER A 79 4.33 -4.74 -11.36
C SER A 79 3.45 -5.42 -12.41
N LEU A 80 2.12 -5.27 -12.33
CA LEU A 80 1.17 -5.80 -13.33
C LEU A 80 1.41 -5.24 -14.74
N ARG A 81 1.83 -3.97 -14.87
CA ARG A 81 2.17 -3.40 -16.17
C ARG A 81 3.39 -4.09 -16.79
N LEU A 82 4.42 -4.36 -15.99
CA LEU A 82 5.60 -5.11 -16.43
C LEU A 82 5.24 -6.57 -16.76
N SER A 83 4.30 -7.15 -16.01
CA SER A 83 3.82 -8.51 -16.22
C SER A 83 3.12 -8.66 -17.58
N ASN A 84 2.31 -7.68 -17.96
CA ASN A 84 1.71 -7.58 -19.29
C ASN A 84 2.75 -7.36 -20.40
N GLN A 85 3.80 -6.60 -20.12
CA GLN A 85 4.92 -6.41 -21.04
C GLN A 85 5.67 -7.73 -21.28
N VAL A 86 5.94 -8.51 -20.23
CA VAL A 86 6.53 -9.86 -20.33
C VAL A 86 5.66 -10.76 -21.19
N PHE A 87 4.34 -10.77 -20.98
CA PHE A 87 3.42 -11.55 -21.81
C PHE A 87 3.46 -11.13 -23.29
N GLY A 88 3.50 -9.81 -23.55
CA GLY A 88 3.67 -9.29 -24.91
C GLY A 88 4.95 -9.78 -25.58
N MET A 89 6.08 -9.73 -24.86
CA MET A 89 7.38 -10.20 -25.36
C MET A 89 7.42 -11.70 -25.61
N MET A 90 6.78 -12.51 -24.75
CA MET A 90 6.72 -13.97 -24.93
C MET A 90 5.82 -14.39 -26.10
N LYS A 91 4.85 -13.55 -26.48
CA LYS A 91 3.97 -13.80 -27.62
C LYS A 91 4.66 -13.59 -28.96
N ASP A 92 5.73 -12.81 -29.00
CA ASP A 92 6.52 -12.61 -30.20
C ASP A 92 7.22 -13.92 -30.57
N GLY A 93 7.16 -14.33 -31.85
CA GLY A 93 7.61 -15.65 -32.31
C GLY A 93 9.12 -15.92 -32.18
N ASN A 94 9.90 -14.95 -31.73
CA ASN A 94 11.31 -15.10 -31.36
C ASN A 94 11.61 -14.22 -30.12
N PRO A 95 11.24 -14.68 -28.91
CA PRO A 95 11.36 -13.87 -27.70
C PRO A 95 12.83 -13.65 -27.34
N ASP A 96 13.22 -12.38 -27.13
CA ASP A 96 14.52 -12.05 -26.54
C ASP A 96 14.50 -12.41 -25.05
N GLU A 97 15.00 -13.60 -24.74
CA GLU A 97 15.00 -14.17 -23.38
C GLU A 97 15.76 -13.28 -22.39
N ILE A 98 16.83 -12.58 -22.81
CA ILE A 98 17.62 -11.69 -21.94
C ILE A 98 16.77 -10.48 -21.55
N ASN A 99 16.09 -9.88 -22.52
CA ASN A 99 15.20 -8.75 -22.27
C ASN A 99 14.02 -9.15 -21.38
N ILE A 100 13.42 -10.32 -21.62
CA ILE A 100 12.32 -10.84 -20.79
C ILE A 100 12.78 -11.03 -19.34
N ILE A 101 13.93 -11.67 -19.13
CA ILE A 101 14.49 -11.87 -17.78
C ILE A 101 14.70 -10.52 -17.08
N SER A 102 15.24 -9.51 -17.78
CA SER A 102 15.43 -8.16 -17.25
C SER A 102 14.12 -7.50 -16.82
N VAL A 103 13.05 -7.63 -17.61
CA VAL A 103 11.72 -7.10 -17.25
C VAL A 103 11.12 -7.86 -16.08
N ILE A 104 11.29 -9.19 -16.01
CA ILE A 104 10.84 -9.99 -14.87
C ILE A 104 11.61 -9.59 -13.59
N ASP A 105 12.90 -9.27 -13.69
CA ASP A 105 13.67 -8.78 -12.54
C ASP A 105 13.14 -7.46 -12.00
N GLN A 106 12.82 -6.51 -12.87
CA GLN A 106 12.17 -5.25 -12.47
C GLN A 106 10.79 -5.48 -11.87
N LEU A 107 10.00 -6.40 -12.44
CA LEU A 107 8.70 -6.79 -11.91
C LEU A 107 8.84 -7.32 -10.48
N LEU A 108 9.73 -8.28 -10.27
CA LEU A 108 9.94 -8.91 -8.97
C LEU A 108 10.51 -7.94 -7.95
N GLN A 109 11.36 -7.01 -8.37
CA GLN A 109 11.86 -5.94 -7.50
C GLN A 109 10.70 -5.11 -6.95
N ILE A 110 9.84 -4.58 -7.83
CA ILE A 110 8.69 -3.75 -7.43
C ILE A 110 7.69 -4.57 -6.62
N ALA A 111 7.41 -5.81 -7.03
CA ALA A 111 6.44 -6.66 -6.35
C ALA A 111 6.87 -7.00 -4.91
N ARG A 112 8.17 -7.21 -4.67
CA ARG A 112 8.69 -7.49 -3.31
C ARG A 112 8.73 -6.29 -2.39
N GLU A 113 8.62 -5.07 -2.92
CA GLU A 113 8.48 -3.85 -2.14
C GLU A 113 7.04 -3.61 -1.66
N VAL A 114 6.07 -4.41 -2.14
CA VAL A 114 4.68 -4.31 -1.71
C VAL A 114 4.53 -4.84 -0.28
N ASP A 115 3.97 -4.03 0.61
CA ASP A 115 3.54 -4.50 1.94
C ASP A 115 2.28 -5.37 1.78
N THR A 116 2.50 -6.69 1.73
CA THR A 116 1.45 -7.68 1.52
C THR A 116 0.55 -7.85 2.73
N GLU A 117 1.06 -7.65 3.96
CA GLU A 117 0.28 -7.70 5.20
C GLU A 117 -0.71 -6.52 5.27
N LEU A 118 -0.25 -5.32 4.91
CA LEU A 118 -1.11 -4.14 4.85
C LEU A 118 -2.26 -4.35 3.87
N LEU A 119 -1.98 -4.88 2.68
CA LEU A 119 -3.02 -5.14 1.68
C LEU A 119 -3.94 -6.31 2.06
N ASP A 120 -3.42 -7.38 2.69
CA ASP A 120 -4.22 -8.51 3.14
C ASP A 120 -5.23 -8.13 4.23
N SER A 121 -4.86 -7.18 5.10
CA SER A 121 -5.77 -6.62 6.10
C SER A 121 -6.99 -5.91 5.49
N SER A 122 -6.87 -5.46 4.24
CA SER A 122 -7.91 -4.73 3.50
C SER A 122 -8.60 -5.58 2.43
N LEU A 123 -7.92 -6.61 1.93
CA LEU A 123 -8.37 -7.52 0.89
C LEU A 123 -7.90 -8.94 1.23
N LEU A 124 -8.81 -9.72 1.81
CA LEU A 124 -8.49 -11.02 2.40
C LEU A 124 -7.95 -12.00 1.36
N GLY A 125 -6.82 -12.63 1.64
CA GLY A 125 -6.16 -13.58 0.75
C GLY A 125 -5.21 -12.93 -0.26
N PHE A 126 -5.11 -11.60 -0.27
CA PHE A 126 -4.17 -10.88 -1.13
C PHE A 126 -2.74 -11.37 -0.90
N LYS A 127 -2.29 -11.49 0.35
CA LYS A 127 -0.92 -11.90 0.64
C LYS A 127 -0.61 -13.26 0.05
N GLN A 128 -1.48 -14.24 0.30
CA GLN A 128 -1.29 -15.61 -0.17
C GLN A 128 -1.16 -15.66 -1.70
N HIS A 129 -2.09 -15.05 -2.42
CA HIS A 129 -2.09 -15.08 -3.88
C HIS A 129 -0.98 -14.22 -4.48
N PHE A 130 -0.69 -13.06 -3.91
CA PHE A 130 0.36 -12.19 -4.43
C PHE A 130 1.77 -12.78 -4.18
N GLU A 131 2.02 -13.39 -3.02
CA GLU A 131 3.32 -14.02 -2.77
C GLU A 131 3.47 -15.34 -3.53
N SER A 132 2.50 -16.25 -3.39
CA SER A 132 2.61 -17.61 -3.91
C SER A 132 2.30 -17.74 -5.39
N ASP A 133 1.36 -16.98 -5.93
CA ASP A 133 0.95 -17.12 -7.33
C ASP A 133 1.63 -16.07 -8.22
N TYR A 134 1.77 -14.84 -7.72
CA TYR A 134 2.39 -13.79 -8.50
C TYR A 134 3.94 -13.79 -8.36
N ILE A 135 4.47 -13.56 -7.16
CA ILE A 135 5.93 -13.42 -6.97
C ILE A 135 6.66 -14.74 -7.24
N GLU A 136 6.23 -15.84 -6.64
CA GLU A 136 6.85 -17.15 -6.89
C GLU A 136 6.63 -17.63 -8.33
N GLY A 137 5.46 -17.36 -8.92
CA GLY A 137 5.17 -17.68 -10.31
C GLY A 137 6.13 -17.01 -11.29
N TYR A 138 6.34 -15.70 -11.14
CA TYR A 138 7.31 -14.98 -11.98
C TYR A 138 8.76 -15.35 -11.67
N ALA A 139 9.11 -15.71 -10.43
CA ALA A 139 10.44 -16.22 -10.10
C ALA A 139 10.72 -17.57 -10.78
N LEU A 140 9.74 -18.48 -10.78
CA LEU A 140 9.83 -19.76 -11.49
C LEU A 140 9.90 -19.57 -13.00
N LEU A 141 9.10 -18.64 -13.54
CA LEU A 141 9.12 -18.32 -14.96
C LEU A 141 10.49 -17.78 -15.39
N LYS A 142 11.07 -16.84 -14.62
CA LYS A 142 12.44 -16.33 -14.83
C LYS A 142 13.45 -17.47 -14.87
N GLN A 143 13.41 -18.35 -13.87
CA GLN A 143 14.34 -19.47 -13.78
C GLN A 143 14.14 -20.44 -14.95
N GLY A 144 12.91 -20.73 -15.33
CA GLY A 144 12.60 -21.56 -16.48
C GLY A 144 13.16 -21.00 -17.79
N ILE A 145 13.11 -19.68 -17.98
CA ILE A 145 13.73 -19.00 -19.13
C ILE A 145 15.26 -19.11 -19.06
N ALA A 146 15.86 -18.72 -17.94
CA ALA A 146 17.31 -18.72 -17.79
C ALA A 146 17.94 -20.11 -17.96
N ASP A 147 17.29 -21.16 -17.42
CA ASP A 147 17.79 -22.53 -17.45
C ASP A 147 17.30 -23.33 -18.66
N SER A 148 16.45 -22.75 -19.53
CA SER A 148 15.69 -23.48 -20.55
C SER A 148 14.85 -24.65 -20.00
N ASP A 149 14.41 -24.54 -18.75
CA ASP A 149 13.62 -25.55 -18.04
C ASP A 149 12.12 -25.36 -18.31
N ILE A 150 11.59 -26.20 -19.20
CA ILE A 150 10.16 -26.19 -19.59
C ILE A 150 9.23 -26.43 -18.40
N GLY A 151 9.63 -27.29 -17.44
CA GLY A 151 8.82 -27.59 -16.27
C GLY A 151 8.62 -26.36 -15.39
N LYS A 152 9.70 -25.59 -15.16
CA LYS A 152 9.63 -24.31 -14.44
C LYS A 152 8.89 -23.24 -15.22
N LYS A 153 9.08 -23.13 -16.55
CA LYS A 153 8.30 -22.23 -17.40
C LYS A 153 6.80 -22.49 -17.23
N LEU A 154 6.38 -23.75 -17.37
CA LEU A 154 4.98 -24.15 -17.23
C LEU A 154 4.45 -23.88 -15.82
N LYS A 155 5.20 -24.28 -14.78
CA LYS A 155 4.79 -24.05 -13.39
C LYS A 155 4.62 -22.54 -13.11
N GLY A 156 5.57 -21.72 -13.55
CA GLY A 156 5.48 -20.26 -13.43
C GLY A 156 4.27 -19.67 -14.15
N SER A 157 3.95 -20.16 -15.37
CA SER A 157 2.75 -19.75 -16.10
C SER A 157 1.45 -20.15 -15.40
N ILE A 158 1.38 -21.34 -14.80
CA ILE A 158 0.20 -21.78 -14.03
C ILE A 158 -0.03 -20.85 -12.83
N HIS A 159 1.02 -20.53 -12.08
CA HIS A 159 0.92 -19.59 -10.96
C HIS A 159 0.47 -18.19 -11.43
N ALA A 160 1.03 -17.68 -12.53
CA ALA A 160 0.59 -16.40 -13.10
C ALA A 160 -0.91 -16.40 -13.49
N ASP A 161 -1.43 -17.54 -13.97
CA ASP A 161 -2.85 -17.71 -14.29
C ASP A 161 -3.74 -17.75 -13.03
N LEU A 162 -3.31 -18.46 -11.98
CA LEU A 162 -4.00 -18.47 -10.68
C LEU A 162 -4.11 -17.06 -10.09
N TRP A 163 -3.01 -16.30 -10.14
CA TRP A 163 -3.02 -14.89 -9.76
C TRP A 163 -3.99 -14.07 -10.63
N ALA A 164 -3.95 -14.25 -11.95
CA ALA A 164 -4.80 -13.50 -12.87
C ALA A 164 -6.29 -13.74 -12.57
N GLN A 165 -6.67 -15.00 -12.31
CA GLN A 165 -8.02 -15.36 -11.93
C GLN A 165 -8.43 -14.69 -10.61
N TRP A 166 -7.61 -14.82 -9.57
CA TRP A 166 -7.89 -14.19 -8.28
C TRP A 166 -8.01 -12.66 -8.40
N ASN A 167 -7.12 -12.02 -9.15
CA ASN A 167 -7.12 -10.58 -9.37
C ASN A 167 -8.35 -10.11 -10.18
N ILE A 168 -8.88 -10.93 -11.10
CA ILE A 168 -10.13 -10.63 -11.80
C ILE A 168 -11.30 -10.63 -10.82
N ASP A 169 -11.39 -11.66 -9.98
CA ASP A 169 -12.47 -11.83 -9.00
C ASP A 169 -12.47 -10.72 -7.94
N ASN A 170 -11.30 -10.15 -7.63
CA ASN A 170 -11.10 -9.14 -6.58
C ASN A 170 -10.79 -7.73 -7.13
N LYS A 171 -10.90 -7.52 -8.44
CA LYS A 171 -10.49 -6.28 -9.11
C LYS A 171 -11.18 -5.04 -8.54
N ASP A 172 -12.47 -5.13 -8.26
CA ASP A 172 -13.26 -4.00 -7.77
C ASP A 172 -12.83 -3.59 -6.36
N GLU A 173 -12.42 -4.54 -5.52
CA GLU A 173 -11.90 -4.25 -4.18
C GLU A 173 -10.52 -3.61 -4.23
N LEU A 174 -9.63 -4.14 -5.08
CA LEU A 174 -8.31 -3.54 -5.30
C LEU A 174 -8.42 -2.11 -5.86
N GLU A 175 -9.38 -1.87 -6.76
CA GLU A 175 -9.65 -0.53 -7.30
C GLU A 175 -10.25 0.41 -6.25
N LYS A 176 -11.12 -0.09 -5.36
CA LYS A 176 -11.60 0.70 -4.21
C LYS A 176 -10.46 1.11 -3.30
N LEU A 177 -9.47 0.25 -3.05
CA LEU A 177 -8.29 0.61 -2.26
C LEU A 177 -7.44 1.69 -2.96
N ARG A 178 -7.37 1.67 -4.29
CA ARG A 178 -6.74 2.74 -5.08
C ARG A 178 -7.49 4.06 -4.99
N GLN A 179 -8.83 3.99 -4.96
CA GLN A 179 -9.74 5.13 -4.95
C GLN A 179 -10.09 5.62 -3.54
N SER A 180 -9.73 4.87 -2.50
CA SER A 180 -10.04 5.13 -1.10
C SER A 180 -9.51 6.51 -0.69
N LYS A 181 -10.37 7.50 -0.84
CA LYS A 181 -10.24 8.80 -0.20
C LYS A 181 -10.75 8.61 1.22
N PRO A 182 -9.91 8.73 2.26
CA PRO A 182 -10.44 9.03 3.58
C PRO A 182 -11.10 10.41 3.48
N SER A 183 -12.43 10.43 3.33
CA SER A 183 -13.18 11.67 3.51
C SER A 183 -13.38 11.87 5.02
N LEU A 184 -13.03 13.06 5.53
CA LEU A 184 -13.34 13.43 6.92
C LEU A 184 -14.83 13.24 7.24
N ILE A 185 -15.70 13.35 6.22
CA ILE A 185 -17.14 13.17 6.30
C ILE A 185 -17.53 11.71 6.58
N SER A 186 -16.93 10.73 5.89
CA SER A 186 -17.19 9.31 6.12
C SER A 186 -16.69 8.84 7.48
N PHE A 187 -15.56 9.37 7.95
CA PHE A 187 -15.06 9.13 9.30
C PHE A 187 -16.01 9.73 10.36
N ALA A 188 -16.43 10.99 10.20
CA ALA A 188 -17.35 11.66 11.12
C ALA A 188 -18.72 10.97 11.17
N LEU A 189 -19.27 10.55 10.02
CA LEU A 189 -20.56 9.86 9.95
C LEU A 189 -20.52 8.45 10.57
N SER A 190 -19.38 7.75 10.53
CA SER A 190 -19.24 6.42 11.13
C SER A 190 -19.28 6.41 12.67
N LYS A 191 -19.07 7.57 13.31
CA LYS A 191 -19.07 7.75 14.78
C LYS A 191 -20.38 8.33 15.32
N ILE A 192 -21.37 8.57 14.47
CA ILE A 192 -22.70 9.10 14.83
C ILE A 192 -23.76 7.98 14.87
N LYS A 193 -23.38 6.71 14.66
CA LYS A 193 -24.23 5.53 14.88
C LYS A 193 -23.87 4.84 16.19
#